data_AF-A0A357ALP1-F1
#
_entry.id   AF-A0A357ALP1-F1
#
_cell.length_a   1.000
_cell.length_b   1.000
_cell.length_c   1.000
_cell.angle_alpha   90.00
_cell.angle_beta   90.00
_cell.angle_gamma   90.00
#
_symmetry.space_group_name_H-M   'P 1'
#
loop_
_entity.id
_entity.type
_entity.pdbx_description
1 polymer ?
#
loop_
_entity_poly.entity_id
_entity_poly.type
_entity_poly.pdbx_seq_one_letter_code
_entity_poly.pdbx_strand_id
1 'polypeptide(L)'
;SAINEISNIVIDFSGSGIARMKDNETQYFPSETVKSAENVDIGEILMVFTGDGSSAIMPVSVSYTLNDKDEKTVSVNLILDVEEPEEDDSGSGSVDTSKYIPDIFASVPNNLELSAGKTATVTMSLKNISTRSSAKDIIITPLYQDNSPFVSIRVLSEMPIKQLLTSATADVKFSVDVDKFAAEGVYPCTFKLTYTNAWGDEINPVERTVYIKVVNSQTNCNLSLQLPPDQNASAAAGGNFDLPIIIKNSGSLAAKEVKVSITGMSQETFTLSSGTGRKDFRVIYGNESYPMTYTLKASSSLKSGSYPISFVVDYVDEKGTAGKVEQQVWVPVAGKDGGITMLEIEGITPSKTTVKSGESFDVSAKIKNTGDYDIAQIKVSADGTAAMLPISQNLYVISNLKKGETRDITFKFQSRPDAERGGVPITIKAEPVDGGENSSIARAISVFLDSTAEGSKEAGKNVPKIIVSSYSSDPTLVKAGERFTLNMQFLNTHASKTVRNIKGSFVVTEASNETGSVFSPVESSNTFFIDSINPKGTCEWSLTLYTIPDAKSKTYTVTVSF
;
A
#
# COMPACT_ATOMS: atom_id res chain seq x y z
N SER A 1 22.99 51.30 2.31
CA SER A 1 21.66 50.71 2.57
C SER A 1 21.54 49.44 1.74
N ALA A 2 21.10 48.32 2.33
CA ALA A 2 20.86 47.10 1.56
C ALA A 2 19.79 47.37 0.50
N ILE A 3 20.08 47.05 -0.76
CA ILE A 3 19.11 47.13 -1.85
C ILE A 3 18.14 45.97 -1.62
N ASN A 4 16.86 46.26 -1.42
CA ASN A 4 15.85 45.22 -1.31
C ASN A 4 15.54 44.67 -2.71
N GLU A 5 15.45 43.36 -2.82
CA GLU A 5 15.12 42.64 -4.05
C GLU A 5 13.76 41.97 -3.91
N ILE A 6 12.91 42.11 -4.92
CA ILE A 6 11.56 41.54 -4.98
C ILE A 6 11.55 40.45 -6.06
N SER A 7 11.23 39.22 -5.67
CA SER A 7 11.20 38.02 -6.52
C SER A 7 9.89 37.25 -6.34
N ASN A 8 9.66 36.22 -7.16
CA ASN A 8 8.47 35.36 -7.11
C ASN A 8 7.14 36.14 -7.13
N ILE A 9 7.05 37.12 -8.04
CA ILE A 9 5.89 38.00 -8.11
C ILE A 9 4.70 37.22 -8.68
N VAL A 10 3.55 37.36 -8.03
CA VAL A 10 2.26 36.86 -8.51
C VAL A 10 1.28 38.02 -8.47
N ILE A 11 0.65 38.29 -9.61
CA ILE A 11 -0.38 39.32 -9.74
C ILE A 11 -1.71 38.61 -9.92
N ASP A 12 -2.54 38.67 -8.88
CA ASP A 12 -3.84 37.99 -8.81
C ASP A 12 -4.98 38.96 -9.07
N PHE A 13 -5.68 38.73 -10.18
CA PHE A 13 -6.84 39.48 -10.64
C PHE A 13 -8.17 38.85 -10.21
N SER A 14 -8.17 37.74 -9.44
CA SER A 14 -9.41 37.07 -8.99
C SER A 14 -10.31 37.96 -8.12
N GLY A 15 -9.75 39.02 -7.50
CA GLY A 15 -10.51 40.04 -6.78
C GLY A 15 -11.23 41.05 -7.68
N SER A 16 -10.88 41.12 -8.97
CA SER A 16 -11.46 42.05 -9.92
C SER A 16 -12.85 41.61 -10.36
N GLY A 17 -13.86 42.45 -10.11
CA GLY A 17 -15.23 42.27 -10.61
C GLY A 17 -15.52 42.94 -11.94
N ILE A 18 -14.62 43.80 -12.44
CA ILE A 18 -14.87 44.69 -13.60
C ILE A 18 -14.04 44.34 -14.83
N ALA A 19 -13.05 43.47 -14.72
CA ALA A 19 -12.28 42.95 -15.84
C ALA A 19 -11.64 41.61 -15.49
N ARG A 20 -11.39 40.78 -16.51
CA ARG A 20 -10.67 39.51 -16.40
C ARG A 20 -9.59 39.39 -17.46
N MET A 21 -8.59 38.54 -17.25
CA MET A 21 -7.61 38.23 -18.29
C MET A 21 -8.29 37.51 -19.47
N LYS A 22 -7.81 37.77 -20.69
CA LYS A 22 -8.43 37.30 -21.93
C LYS A 22 -8.38 35.78 -22.10
N ASP A 23 -7.37 35.13 -21.51
CA ASP A 23 -7.22 33.68 -21.45
C ASP A 23 -8.08 33.00 -20.37
N ASN A 24 -8.80 33.79 -19.57
CA ASN A 24 -9.58 33.39 -18.39
C ASN A 24 -8.75 32.83 -17.22
N GLU A 25 -7.42 32.99 -17.22
CA GLU A 25 -6.65 32.78 -16.00
C GLU A 25 -6.89 33.92 -15.00
N THR A 26 -6.56 33.70 -13.73
CA THR A 26 -6.72 34.71 -12.68
C THR A 26 -5.40 35.25 -12.16
N GLN A 27 -4.28 34.59 -12.49
CA GLN A 27 -2.96 34.93 -11.96
C GLN A 27 -1.97 35.12 -13.10
N TYR A 28 -1.23 36.22 -13.04
CA TYR A 28 -0.11 36.51 -13.94
C TYR A 28 1.21 36.38 -13.17
N PHE A 29 2.18 35.72 -13.80
CA PHE A 29 3.49 35.43 -13.21
C PHE A 29 4.59 36.13 -14.01
N PRO A 30 4.99 37.35 -13.64
CA PRO A 30 6.13 38.02 -14.26
C PRO A 30 7.41 37.19 -14.08
N SER A 31 8.24 37.10 -15.12
CA SER A 31 9.58 36.51 -15.04
C SER A 31 10.61 37.41 -14.35
N GLU A 32 10.24 38.66 -14.06
CA GLU A 32 11.18 39.70 -13.65
C GLU A 32 11.39 39.80 -12.14
N THR A 33 12.60 40.18 -11.77
CA THR A 33 12.99 40.51 -10.40
C THR A 33 13.18 42.03 -10.29
N VAL A 34 12.59 42.65 -9.26
CA VAL A 34 12.58 44.12 -9.09
C VAL A 34 13.51 44.54 -7.96
N LYS A 35 14.49 45.39 -8.27
CA LYS A 35 15.38 46.01 -7.27
C LYS A 35 14.76 47.30 -6.75
N SER A 36 14.98 47.61 -5.46
CA SER A 36 14.29 48.72 -4.80
C SER A 36 14.48 50.05 -5.53
N ALA A 37 13.39 50.79 -5.75
CA ALA A 37 13.32 52.12 -6.36
C ALA A 37 13.51 52.16 -7.89
N GLU A 38 13.37 51.02 -8.58
CA GLU A 38 13.32 50.95 -10.05
C GLU A 38 11.90 50.59 -10.53
N ASN A 39 11.45 51.26 -11.60
CA ASN A 39 10.26 50.85 -12.35
C ASN A 39 10.68 49.80 -13.37
N VAL A 40 10.08 48.61 -13.29
CA VAL A 40 10.34 47.50 -14.22
C VAL A 40 9.06 47.22 -15.00
N ASP A 41 9.18 47.15 -16.33
CA ASP A 41 8.11 46.69 -17.20
C ASP A 41 7.97 45.17 -17.07
N ILE A 42 6.77 44.70 -16.78
CA ILE A 42 6.44 43.29 -16.56
C ILE A 42 5.64 42.69 -17.73
N GLY A 43 5.53 43.42 -18.84
CA GLY A 43 4.83 43.00 -20.05
C GLY A 43 3.37 43.45 -20.12
N GLU A 44 2.77 43.21 -21.29
CA GLU A 44 1.38 43.54 -21.56
C GLU A 44 0.44 42.41 -21.16
N ILE A 45 -0.56 42.73 -20.34
CA ILE A 45 -1.61 41.79 -19.94
C ILE A 45 -2.88 42.14 -20.72
N LEU A 46 -3.32 41.25 -21.60
CA LEU A 46 -4.54 41.43 -22.37
C LEU A 46 -5.78 41.15 -21.51
N MET A 47 -6.59 42.17 -21.30
CA MET A 47 -7.78 42.11 -20.45
C MET A 47 -9.07 42.22 -21.28
N VAL A 48 -10.15 41.67 -20.73
CA VAL A 48 -11.52 41.87 -21.19
C VAL A 48 -12.26 42.64 -20.09
N PHE A 49 -12.73 43.84 -20.40
CA PHE A 49 -13.59 44.60 -19.51
C PHE A 49 -14.98 43.96 -19.43
N THR A 50 -15.47 43.78 -18.21
CA THR A 50 -16.76 43.14 -17.91
C THR A 50 -17.68 44.03 -17.06
N GLY A 51 -17.22 45.21 -16.64
CA GLY A 51 -18.01 46.22 -15.92
C GLY A 51 -19.04 46.93 -16.81
N ASP A 52 -19.82 47.84 -16.22
CA ASP A 52 -20.85 48.67 -16.89
C ASP A 52 -20.57 50.18 -16.77
N GLY A 53 -19.34 50.56 -16.40
CA GLY A 53 -18.92 51.96 -16.21
C GLY A 53 -19.20 52.51 -14.80
N SER A 54 -20.08 51.88 -14.02
CA SER A 54 -20.44 52.34 -12.66
C SER A 54 -19.33 52.18 -11.61
N SER A 55 -18.29 51.39 -11.92
CA SER A 55 -17.12 51.21 -11.08
C SER A 55 -15.85 51.19 -11.92
N ALA A 56 -14.95 52.12 -11.62
CA ALA A 56 -13.65 52.25 -12.26
C ALA A 56 -12.53 51.51 -11.50
N ILE A 57 -12.83 50.90 -10.35
CA ILE A 57 -11.81 50.35 -9.45
C ILE A 57 -11.65 48.84 -9.67
N MET A 58 -10.46 48.44 -10.13
CA MET A 58 -10.03 47.06 -10.27
C MET A 58 -9.04 46.71 -9.15
N PRO A 59 -9.46 46.05 -8.06
CA PRO A 59 -8.54 45.59 -7.04
C PRO A 59 -7.73 44.41 -7.56
N VAL A 60 -6.42 44.47 -7.34
CA VAL A 60 -5.42 43.47 -7.75
C VAL A 60 -4.57 43.14 -6.54
N SER A 61 -4.39 41.85 -6.26
CA SER A 61 -3.46 41.42 -5.22
C SER A 61 -2.09 41.15 -5.83
N VAL A 62 -1.04 41.68 -5.22
CA VAL A 62 0.34 41.40 -5.62
C VAL A 62 1.02 40.70 -4.47
N SER A 63 1.36 39.43 -4.68
CA SER A 63 2.15 38.62 -3.76
C SER A 63 3.58 38.53 -4.27
N TYR A 64 4.56 38.63 -3.37
CA TYR A 64 5.98 38.59 -3.74
C TYR A 64 6.85 38.18 -2.56
N THR A 65 8.06 37.74 -2.83
CA THR A 65 9.09 37.49 -1.82
C THR A 65 10.08 38.65 -1.76
N LEU A 66 10.33 39.19 -0.56
CA LEU A 66 11.35 40.20 -0.33
C LEU A 66 12.66 39.51 0.10
N ASN A 67 13.74 39.77 -0.63
CA ASN A 67 15.08 39.21 -0.39
C ASN A 67 15.08 37.67 -0.25
N ASP A 68 14.23 36.98 -1.03
CA ASP A 68 14.03 35.52 -1.04
C ASP A 68 13.68 34.90 0.33
N LYS A 69 13.14 35.69 1.27
CA LYS A 69 12.83 35.22 2.63
C LYS A 69 11.44 35.57 3.13
N ASP A 70 11.00 36.81 2.92
CA ASP A 70 9.75 37.30 3.49
C ASP A 70 8.67 37.38 2.41
N GLU A 71 7.69 36.49 2.46
CA GLU A 71 6.49 36.59 1.62
C GLU A 71 5.61 37.75 2.09
N LYS A 72 5.22 38.60 1.14
CA LYS A 72 4.34 39.74 1.35
C LYS A 72 3.23 39.72 0.32
N THR A 73 2.08 40.23 0.72
CA THR A 73 0.95 40.45 -0.18
C THR A 73 0.41 41.86 0.05
N VAL A 74 0.18 42.58 -1.03
CA VAL A 74 -0.39 43.93 -1.02
C VAL A 74 -1.56 44.00 -1.99
N SER A 75 -2.60 44.75 -1.64
CA SER A 75 -3.69 45.05 -2.55
C SER A 75 -3.43 46.40 -3.21
N VAL A 76 -3.50 46.43 -4.53
CA VAL A 76 -3.38 47.63 -5.35
C VAL A 76 -4.69 47.84 -6.10
N ASN A 77 -5.20 49.06 -6.11
CA ASN A 77 -6.40 49.41 -6.84
C ASN A 77 -5.99 50.09 -8.14
N LEU A 78 -6.20 49.41 -9.27
CA LEU A 78 -6.05 50.00 -10.60
C LEU A 78 -7.33 50.75 -10.95
N ILE A 79 -7.20 51.93 -11.54
CA ILE A 79 -8.34 52.72 -11.98
C ILE A 79 -8.43 52.62 -13.51
N LEU A 80 -9.54 52.07 -13.99
CA LEU A 80 -9.84 52.00 -15.41
C LEU A 80 -10.79 53.16 -15.76
N ASP A 81 -10.31 54.08 -16.59
CA ASP A 81 -11.15 55.14 -17.15
C ASP A 81 -11.95 54.54 -18.31
N VAL A 82 -13.22 54.25 -18.05
CA VAL A 82 -14.13 53.60 -19.00
C VAL A 82 -15.33 54.51 -19.20
N GLU A 83 -15.59 54.85 -20.46
CA GLU A 83 -16.74 55.66 -20.85
C GLU A 83 -18.04 54.92 -20.46
N GLU A 84 -18.86 55.56 -19.63
CA GLU A 84 -20.21 55.06 -19.34
C GLU A 84 -20.99 54.99 -20.66
N PRO A 85 -21.68 53.87 -20.96
CA PRO A 85 -22.53 53.83 -22.13
C PRO A 85 -23.60 54.91 -22.01
N GLU A 86 -23.74 55.76 -23.03
CA GLU A 86 -24.73 56.84 -23.04
C GLU A 86 -26.11 56.30 -22.62
N GLU A 87 -26.67 56.89 -21.57
CA GLU A 87 -28.05 56.58 -21.15
C GLU A 87 -28.98 57.00 -22.29
N ASP A 88 -29.48 56.01 -23.03
CA ASP A 88 -30.53 56.20 -24.02
C ASP A 88 -31.81 56.62 -23.28
N ASP A 89 -32.03 57.94 -23.23
CA ASP A 89 -33.28 58.55 -22.78
C ASP A 89 -34.38 58.21 -23.78
N SER A 90 -35.11 57.11 -23.53
CA SER A 90 -36.51 57.00 -23.96
C SER A 90 -37.28 55.86 -23.30
N GLY A 91 -38.28 56.26 -22.52
CA GLY A 91 -39.62 55.69 -22.67
C GLY A 91 -40.00 54.50 -21.79
N SER A 92 -41.28 54.51 -21.41
CA SER A 92 -42.03 53.43 -20.78
C SER A 92 -41.97 52.12 -21.61
N GLY A 93 -40.92 51.34 -21.43
CA GLY A 93 -40.78 49.96 -21.89
C GLY A 93 -40.26 49.07 -20.76
N SER A 94 -40.66 47.80 -20.72
CA SER A 94 -40.18 46.86 -19.71
C SER A 94 -38.66 46.69 -19.82
N VAL A 95 -37.93 46.93 -18.72
CA VAL A 95 -36.50 46.60 -18.63
C VAL A 95 -36.33 45.10 -18.93
N ASP A 96 -35.48 44.75 -19.90
CA ASP A 96 -35.11 43.35 -20.13
C ASP A 96 -34.25 42.86 -18.97
N THR A 97 -34.87 42.08 -18.08
CA THR A 97 -34.24 41.55 -16.87
C THR A 97 -33.48 40.24 -17.09
N SER A 98 -33.67 39.60 -18.25
CA SER A 98 -33.08 38.28 -18.56
C SER A 98 -31.56 38.31 -18.66
N LYS A 99 -30.96 39.48 -18.96
CA LYS A 99 -29.51 39.70 -19.02
C LYS A 99 -28.81 39.62 -17.66
N TYR A 100 -29.55 39.71 -16.55
CA TYR A 100 -28.99 39.73 -15.20
C TYR A 100 -28.87 38.31 -14.64
N ILE A 101 -27.86 37.58 -15.09
CA ILE A 101 -27.61 36.18 -14.72
C ILE A 101 -26.72 36.11 -13.47
N PRO A 102 -27.19 35.55 -12.34
CA PRO A 102 -26.33 35.25 -11.20
C PRO A 102 -25.28 34.19 -11.55
N ASP A 103 -24.06 34.34 -11.03
CA ASP A 103 -22.98 33.36 -11.17
C ASP A 103 -22.63 32.81 -9.79
N ILE A 104 -22.90 31.53 -9.58
CA ILE A 104 -22.72 30.85 -8.30
C ILE A 104 -21.47 29.99 -8.37
N PHE A 105 -20.43 30.36 -7.62
CA PHE A 105 -19.23 29.55 -7.44
C PHE A 105 -19.42 28.56 -6.28
N ALA A 106 -18.94 27.33 -6.45
CA ALA A 106 -19.03 26.27 -5.44
C ALA A 106 -17.62 25.85 -4.98
N SER A 107 -17.43 25.71 -3.68
CA SER A 107 -16.15 25.29 -3.09
C SER A 107 -16.33 24.40 -1.86
N VAL A 108 -15.33 23.58 -1.57
CA VAL A 108 -15.21 22.78 -0.35
C VAL A 108 -13.91 23.13 0.38
N PRO A 109 -13.78 22.85 1.70
CA PRO A 109 -12.53 23.07 2.42
C PRO A 109 -11.36 22.31 1.79
N ASN A 110 -10.18 22.95 1.69
CA ASN A 110 -8.98 22.36 1.08
C ASN A 110 -8.48 21.08 1.78
N ASN A 111 -8.82 20.91 3.06
CA ASN A 111 -8.44 19.74 3.87
C ASN A 111 -9.57 18.69 3.96
N LEU A 112 -10.62 18.80 3.15
CA LEU A 112 -11.71 17.83 3.14
C LEU A 112 -11.23 16.48 2.61
N GLU A 113 -11.27 15.47 3.49
CA GLU A 113 -10.94 14.08 3.17
C GLU A 113 -12.10 13.16 3.56
N LEU A 114 -12.49 12.28 2.64
CA LEU A 114 -13.48 11.24 2.91
C LEU A 114 -12.81 9.87 2.94
N SER A 115 -13.25 8.99 3.83
CA SER A 115 -12.73 7.63 3.93
C SER A 115 -13.59 6.65 3.14
N ALA A 116 -12.96 5.79 2.34
CA ALA A 116 -13.62 4.70 1.64
C ALA A 116 -14.46 3.83 2.60
N GLY A 117 -15.69 3.51 2.19
CA GLY A 117 -16.61 2.65 2.95
C GLY A 117 -17.25 3.33 4.15
N LYS A 118 -17.13 4.65 4.26
CA LYS A 118 -17.77 5.46 5.29
C LYS A 118 -18.74 6.46 4.67
N THR A 119 -19.71 6.85 5.47
CA THR A 119 -20.59 8.00 5.22
C THR A 119 -20.00 9.21 5.92
N ALA A 120 -19.96 10.35 5.23
CA ALA A 120 -19.48 11.60 5.79
C ALA A 120 -20.41 12.77 5.44
N THR A 121 -20.48 13.75 6.34
CA THR A 121 -21.17 15.01 6.05
C THR A 121 -20.17 16.00 5.46
N VAL A 122 -20.45 16.48 4.24
CA VAL A 122 -19.67 17.48 3.53
C VAL A 122 -20.39 18.82 3.59
N THR A 123 -19.68 19.89 3.95
CA THR A 123 -20.16 21.27 3.81
C THR A 123 -19.52 21.89 2.58
N MET A 124 -20.34 22.32 1.62
CA MET A 124 -19.94 23.08 0.44
C MET A 124 -20.43 24.51 0.58
N SER A 125 -19.59 25.48 0.24
CA SER A 125 -19.97 26.88 0.20
C SER A 125 -20.36 27.28 -1.22
N LEU A 126 -21.53 27.90 -1.36
CA LEU A 126 -22.00 28.53 -2.58
C LEU A 126 -21.87 30.04 -2.44
N LYS A 127 -21.03 30.65 -3.26
CA LYS A 127 -20.83 32.10 -3.29
C LYS A 127 -21.41 32.67 -4.58
N ASN A 128 -22.33 33.62 -4.47
CA ASN A 128 -22.75 34.38 -5.65
C ASN A 128 -21.69 35.42 -5.96
N ILE A 129 -20.94 35.21 -7.04
CA ILE A 129 -19.87 36.11 -7.51
C ILE A 129 -20.37 37.14 -8.52
N SER A 130 -21.67 37.12 -8.87
CA SER A 130 -22.29 38.18 -9.66
C SER A 130 -22.37 39.48 -8.86
N THR A 131 -22.05 40.59 -9.51
CA THR A 131 -22.22 41.96 -8.99
C THR A 131 -23.57 42.57 -9.36
N ARG A 132 -24.32 41.94 -10.28
CA ARG A 132 -25.50 42.55 -10.92
C ARG A 132 -26.84 41.93 -10.51
N SER A 133 -26.86 40.74 -9.92
CA SER A 133 -28.11 40.07 -9.55
C SER A 133 -27.96 39.06 -8.41
N SER A 134 -28.96 39.02 -7.52
CA SER A 134 -29.11 37.93 -6.55
C SER A 134 -29.70 36.68 -7.20
N ALA A 135 -29.32 35.50 -6.72
CA ALA A 135 -29.99 34.25 -7.09
C ALA A 135 -31.14 33.96 -6.11
N LYS A 136 -32.26 33.43 -6.62
CA LYS A 136 -33.41 32.99 -5.83
C LYS A 136 -33.75 31.54 -6.12
N ASP A 137 -34.38 30.90 -5.14
CA ASP A 137 -34.90 29.54 -5.20
C ASP A 137 -33.87 28.52 -5.74
N ILE A 138 -32.65 28.57 -5.20
CA ILE A 138 -31.55 27.71 -5.64
C ILE A 138 -31.81 26.28 -5.18
N ILE A 139 -31.89 25.36 -6.14
CA ILE A 139 -31.98 23.92 -5.93
C ILE A 139 -30.70 23.28 -6.44
N ILE A 140 -30.21 22.30 -5.68
CA ILE A 140 -28.97 21.58 -5.94
C ILE A 140 -29.30 20.11 -6.16
N THR A 141 -28.91 19.60 -7.32
CA THR A 141 -29.10 18.19 -7.68
C THR A 141 -27.74 17.55 -7.94
N PRO A 142 -27.28 16.60 -7.11
CA PRO A 142 -26.06 15.84 -7.39
C PRO A 142 -26.13 15.11 -8.73
N LEU A 143 -25.05 15.13 -9.50
CA LEU A 143 -24.90 14.40 -10.74
C LEU A 143 -23.87 13.28 -10.55
N TYR A 144 -24.31 12.05 -10.75
CA TYR A 144 -23.43 10.88 -10.68
C TYR A 144 -22.65 10.75 -11.97
N GLN A 145 -21.32 10.77 -11.85
CA GLN A 145 -20.42 10.51 -12.97
C GLN A 145 -20.04 9.03 -13.01
N ASP A 146 -19.77 8.53 -14.22
CA ASP A 146 -19.22 7.19 -14.41
C ASP A 146 -17.90 7.05 -13.64
N ASN A 147 -17.71 5.91 -12.96
CA ASN A 147 -16.55 5.62 -12.11
C ASN A 147 -16.36 6.56 -10.89
N SER A 148 -17.37 7.34 -10.50
CA SER A 148 -17.30 8.10 -9.24
C SER A 148 -17.28 7.17 -8.02
N PRO A 149 -16.43 7.43 -7.00
CA PRO A 149 -16.45 6.67 -5.76
C PRO A 149 -17.61 7.08 -4.83
N PHE A 150 -18.40 8.10 -5.19
CA PHE A 150 -19.52 8.58 -4.38
C PHE A 150 -20.79 7.80 -4.75
N VAL A 151 -21.09 6.77 -3.97
CA VAL A 151 -22.20 5.83 -4.21
C VAL A 151 -23.54 6.50 -3.94
N SER A 152 -23.59 7.43 -2.98
CA SER A 152 -24.80 8.18 -2.65
C SER A 152 -24.43 9.59 -2.21
N ILE A 153 -25.15 10.59 -2.72
CA ILE A 153 -25.03 11.98 -2.28
C ILE A 153 -26.44 12.49 -1.97
N ARG A 154 -26.70 12.80 -0.70
CA ARG A 154 -28.00 13.31 -0.24
C ARG A 154 -27.85 14.71 0.32
N VAL A 155 -28.60 15.67 -0.23
CA VAL A 155 -28.69 17.03 0.32
C VAL A 155 -29.35 16.97 1.70
N LEU A 156 -28.69 17.54 2.70
CA LEU A 156 -29.18 17.64 4.08
C LEU A 156 -29.71 19.03 4.42
N SER A 157 -29.19 20.07 3.76
CA SER A 157 -29.73 21.43 3.90
C SER A 157 -31.16 21.51 3.38
N GLU A 158 -31.96 22.40 3.97
CA GLU A 158 -33.29 22.75 3.46
C GLU A 158 -33.17 23.32 2.03
N MET A 159 -34.05 22.88 1.14
CA MET A 159 -34.11 23.33 -0.25
C MET A 159 -35.53 23.81 -0.60
N PRO A 160 -35.67 24.84 -1.44
CA PRO A 160 -34.59 25.62 -2.07
C PRO A 160 -33.90 26.61 -1.10
N ILE A 161 -32.66 27.02 -1.41
CA ILE A 161 -32.08 28.22 -0.81
C ILE A 161 -32.84 29.43 -1.37
N LYS A 162 -33.68 30.04 -0.53
CA LYS A 162 -34.63 31.07 -0.96
C LYS A 162 -33.96 32.26 -1.66
N GLN A 163 -32.82 32.71 -1.15
CA GLN A 163 -32.10 33.84 -1.74
C GLN A 163 -30.61 33.78 -1.41
N LEU A 164 -29.78 34.14 -2.39
CA LEU A 164 -28.36 34.38 -2.24
C LEU A 164 -28.01 35.74 -2.88
N LEU A 165 -27.78 36.73 -2.02
CA LEU A 165 -27.42 38.10 -2.44
C LEU A 165 -26.08 38.13 -3.19
N THR A 166 -25.84 39.20 -3.94
CA THR A 166 -24.53 39.46 -4.58
C THR A 166 -23.41 39.41 -3.55
N SER A 167 -22.30 38.75 -3.87
CA SER A 167 -21.14 38.53 -3.00
C SER A 167 -21.40 37.72 -1.72
N ALA A 168 -22.65 37.29 -1.46
CA ALA A 168 -22.98 36.49 -0.30
C ALA A 168 -22.61 35.01 -0.51
N THR A 169 -22.35 34.34 0.61
CA THR A 169 -22.06 32.91 0.67
C THR A 169 -23.15 32.20 1.48
N ALA A 170 -23.58 31.03 1.00
CA ALA A 170 -24.43 30.11 1.75
C ALA A 170 -23.76 28.74 1.84
N ASP A 171 -23.88 28.09 3.00
CA ASP A 171 -23.36 26.75 3.21
C ASP A 171 -24.43 25.69 2.96
N VAL A 172 -24.04 24.64 2.26
CA VAL A 172 -24.88 23.50 1.90
C VAL A 172 -24.24 22.24 2.43
N LYS A 173 -25.01 21.45 3.19
CA LYS A 173 -24.57 20.18 3.74
C LYS A 173 -25.10 19.01 2.92
N PHE A 174 -24.23 18.04 2.66
CA PHE A 174 -24.55 16.78 2.00
C PHE A 174 -24.08 15.60 2.85
N SER A 175 -24.82 14.50 2.84
CA SER A 175 -24.35 13.18 3.26
C SER A 175 -23.76 12.49 2.03
N VAL A 176 -22.51 12.05 2.10
CA VAL A 176 -21.81 11.37 1.02
C VAL A 176 -21.40 9.97 1.49
N ASP A 177 -21.89 8.95 0.80
CA ASP A 177 -21.47 7.56 1.00
C ASP A 177 -20.35 7.24 -0.01
N VAL A 178 -19.18 6.83 0.49
CA VAL A 178 -18.03 6.51 -0.35
C VAL A 178 -17.91 4.99 -0.53
N ASP A 179 -17.67 4.55 -1.76
CA ASP A 179 -17.43 3.15 -2.09
C ASP A 179 -16.27 2.61 -1.23
N LYS A 180 -16.46 1.42 -0.64
CA LYS A 180 -15.46 0.78 0.24
C LYS A 180 -14.19 0.32 -0.47
N PHE A 181 -14.26 0.16 -1.79
CA PHE A 181 -13.17 -0.24 -2.66
C PHE A 181 -12.62 0.94 -3.48
N ALA A 182 -13.11 2.16 -3.25
CA ALA A 182 -12.60 3.35 -3.90
C ALA A 182 -11.07 3.43 -3.78
N ALA A 183 -10.39 3.66 -4.89
CA ALA A 183 -8.96 3.92 -4.86
C ALA A 183 -8.69 5.26 -4.16
N GLU A 184 -7.54 5.39 -3.50
CA GLU A 184 -7.12 6.68 -2.98
C GLU A 184 -6.89 7.66 -4.14
N GLY A 185 -7.39 8.89 -4.00
CA GLY A 185 -7.30 9.88 -5.07
C GLY A 185 -8.18 11.11 -4.83
N VAL A 186 -8.16 12.04 -5.77
CA VAL A 186 -9.02 13.22 -5.75
C VAL A 186 -10.07 13.06 -6.85
N TYR A 187 -11.34 13.14 -6.47
CA TYR A 187 -12.45 12.81 -7.36
C TYR A 187 -13.38 14.01 -7.57
N PRO A 188 -13.85 14.21 -8.81
CA PRO A 188 -14.85 15.23 -9.11
C PRO A 188 -16.22 14.84 -8.49
N CYS A 189 -16.88 15.84 -7.92
CA CYS A 189 -18.24 15.77 -7.40
C CYS A 189 -19.04 16.91 -8.04
N THR A 190 -19.89 16.55 -9.00
CA THR A 190 -20.61 17.51 -9.84
C THR A 190 -22.06 17.66 -9.40
N PHE A 191 -22.57 18.88 -9.45
CA PHE A 191 -23.94 19.23 -9.10
C PHE A 191 -24.53 20.11 -10.19
N LYS A 192 -25.82 19.90 -10.46
CA LYS A 192 -26.65 20.79 -11.26
C LYS A 192 -27.33 21.79 -10.33
N LEU A 193 -27.19 23.07 -10.65
CA LEU A 193 -27.87 24.18 -10.00
C LEU A 193 -29.01 24.66 -10.88
N THR A 194 -30.18 24.85 -10.29
CA THR A 194 -31.32 25.56 -10.91
C THR A 194 -31.75 26.68 -10.00
N TYR A 195 -31.90 27.89 -10.54
CA TYR A 195 -32.26 29.09 -9.79
C TYR A 195 -32.82 30.15 -10.74
N THR A 196 -33.45 31.18 -10.17
CA THR A 196 -33.86 32.38 -10.91
C THR A 196 -32.98 33.56 -10.53
N ASN A 197 -33.03 34.63 -11.33
CA ASN A 197 -32.46 35.92 -10.95
C ASN A 197 -33.36 36.67 -9.94
N ALA A 198 -33.01 37.91 -9.59
CA ALA A 198 -33.77 38.73 -8.64
C ALA A 198 -35.21 39.04 -9.08
N TRP A 199 -35.48 39.04 -10.38
CA TRP A 199 -36.77 39.34 -11.01
C TRP A 199 -37.63 38.10 -11.29
N GLY A 200 -37.10 36.90 -11.05
CA GLY A 200 -37.81 35.64 -11.26
C GLY A 200 -37.61 35.02 -12.64
N ASP A 201 -36.70 35.56 -13.46
CA ASP A 201 -36.36 34.95 -14.74
C ASP A 201 -35.60 33.63 -14.50
N GLU A 202 -36.07 32.55 -15.13
CA GLU A 202 -35.43 31.24 -15.06
C GLU A 202 -34.07 31.25 -15.78
N ILE A 203 -33.06 30.73 -15.09
CA ILE A 203 -31.71 30.59 -15.65
C ILE A 203 -31.53 29.15 -16.13
N ASN A 204 -30.89 28.98 -17.29
CA ASN A 204 -30.49 27.67 -17.78
C ASN A 204 -29.69 26.94 -16.69
N PRO A 205 -30.00 25.67 -16.38
CA PRO A 205 -29.30 24.96 -15.34
C PRO A 205 -27.79 24.94 -15.54
N VAL A 206 -27.06 25.16 -14.45
CA VAL A 206 -25.60 25.31 -14.49
C VAL A 206 -24.95 24.16 -13.72
N GLU A 207 -23.91 23.56 -14.27
CA GLU A 207 -23.12 22.55 -13.56
C GLU A 207 -21.95 23.18 -12.80
N ARG A 208 -21.71 22.67 -11.60
CA ARG A 208 -20.57 23.02 -10.75
C ARG A 208 -19.93 21.76 -10.21
N THR A 209 -18.60 21.72 -10.27
CA THR A 209 -17.81 20.57 -9.82
C THR A 209 -16.89 21.02 -8.71
N VAL A 210 -16.89 20.27 -7.60
CA VAL A 210 -15.89 20.38 -6.54
C VAL A 210 -15.06 19.11 -6.53
N TYR A 211 -13.82 19.19 -6.07
CA TYR A 211 -12.92 18.05 -5.99
C TYR A 211 -12.76 17.62 -4.53
N ILE A 212 -12.97 16.33 -4.27
CA ILE A 212 -12.95 15.76 -2.92
C ILE A 212 -11.89 14.66 -2.87
N LYS A 213 -10.98 14.75 -1.89
CA LYS A 213 -9.98 13.72 -1.65
C LYS A 213 -10.63 12.52 -0.95
N VAL A 214 -10.39 11.33 -1.49
CA VAL A 214 -10.77 10.04 -0.89
C VAL A 214 -9.51 9.31 -0.46
N VAL A 215 -9.49 8.86 0.79
CA VAL A 215 -8.45 8.00 1.36
C VAL A 215 -9.02 6.60 1.60
N ASN A 216 -8.21 5.56 1.39
CA ASN A 216 -8.62 4.19 1.63
C ASN A 216 -7.63 3.44 2.52
N SER A 217 -8.04 3.19 3.77
CA SER A 217 -7.27 2.40 4.75
C SER A 217 -7.76 0.95 4.86
N GLN A 218 -8.69 0.52 4.01
CA GLN A 218 -9.17 -0.84 3.99
C GLN A 218 -8.11 -1.80 3.42
N THR A 219 -7.99 -2.98 4.01
CA THR A 219 -7.11 -4.05 3.55
C THR A 219 -7.92 -5.29 3.15
N ASN A 220 -7.46 -5.99 2.11
CA ASN A 220 -8.06 -7.25 1.68
C ASN A 220 -8.10 -8.27 2.82
N CYS A 221 -9.08 -9.17 2.79
CA CYS A 221 -9.16 -10.24 3.78
C CYS A 221 -7.89 -11.10 3.76
N ASN A 222 -7.33 -11.37 4.95
CA ASN A 222 -6.13 -12.18 5.11
C ASN A 222 -6.37 -13.24 6.17
N LEU A 223 -6.75 -14.43 5.70
CA LEU A 223 -7.06 -15.58 6.55
C LEU A 223 -5.78 -16.30 6.96
N SER A 224 -5.70 -16.61 8.25
CA SER A 224 -4.62 -17.43 8.82
C SER A 224 -5.18 -18.36 9.88
N LEU A 225 -4.53 -19.51 10.07
CA LEU A 225 -4.83 -20.44 11.14
C LEU A 225 -3.77 -20.28 12.24
N GLN A 226 -4.19 -20.18 13.49
CA GLN A 226 -3.25 -20.03 14.62
C GLN A 226 -3.71 -20.89 15.79
N LEU A 227 -2.77 -21.38 16.59
CA LEU A 227 -3.13 -21.90 17.92
C LEU A 227 -3.61 -20.71 18.78
N PRO A 228 -4.59 -20.89 19.68
CA PRO A 228 -4.93 -19.86 20.66
C PRO A 228 -3.71 -19.43 21.49
N PRO A 229 -3.56 -18.15 21.86
CA PRO A 229 -2.37 -17.64 22.57
C PRO A 229 -2.02 -18.40 23.85
N ASP A 230 -3.03 -18.84 24.59
CA ASP A 230 -2.88 -19.54 25.88
C ASP A 230 -3.10 -21.05 25.77
N GLN A 231 -3.10 -21.61 24.55
CA GLN A 231 -3.28 -23.03 24.32
C GLN A 231 -2.15 -23.60 23.47
N ASN A 232 -1.69 -24.77 23.87
CA ASN A 232 -0.76 -25.57 23.11
C ASN A 232 -1.45 -26.87 22.69
N ALA A 233 -1.08 -27.39 21.53
CA ALA A 233 -1.48 -28.72 21.09
C ALA A 233 -0.27 -29.64 21.20
N SER A 234 -0.45 -30.80 21.81
CA SER A 234 0.54 -31.88 21.78
C SER A 234 -0.18 -33.23 21.76
N ALA A 235 0.50 -34.25 21.26
CA ALA A 235 -0.03 -35.60 21.18
C ALA A 235 0.95 -36.61 21.79
N ALA A 236 0.43 -37.72 22.30
CA ALA A 236 1.23 -38.91 22.58
C ALA A 236 1.10 -39.88 21.40
N ALA A 237 2.19 -40.57 21.02
CA ALA A 237 2.14 -41.57 19.96
C ALA A 237 1.06 -42.64 20.25
N GLY A 238 0.12 -42.83 19.31
CA GLY A 238 -1.02 -43.73 19.44
C GLY A 238 -2.22 -43.15 20.21
N GLY A 239 -2.05 -41.98 20.84
CA GLY A 239 -3.08 -41.31 21.64
C GLY A 239 -3.98 -40.40 20.82
N ASN A 240 -5.16 -40.13 21.39
CA ASN A 240 -6.07 -39.09 20.90
C ASN A 240 -5.68 -37.74 21.52
N PHE A 241 -5.88 -36.66 20.77
CA PHE A 241 -5.67 -35.30 21.25
C PHE A 241 -6.61 -34.32 20.54
N ASP A 242 -6.84 -33.17 21.15
CA ASP A 242 -7.58 -32.07 20.55
C ASP A 242 -6.60 -31.03 20.00
N LEU A 243 -6.82 -30.62 18.76
CA LEU A 243 -6.10 -29.54 18.10
C LEU A 243 -6.99 -28.29 18.07
N PRO A 244 -6.84 -27.35 19.02
CA PRO A 244 -7.53 -26.08 18.99
C PRO A 244 -6.88 -25.14 17.96
N ILE A 245 -7.69 -24.58 17.06
CA ILE A 245 -7.26 -23.64 16.02
C ILE A 245 -8.20 -22.44 16.05
N ILE A 246 -7.65 -21.25 15.80
CA ILE A 246 -8.41 -20.05 15.51
C ILE A 246 -8.18 -19.73 14.04
N ILE A 247 -9.27 -19.60 13.27
CA ILE A 247 -9.19 -18.89 11.99
C ILE A 247 -9.34 -17.40 12.25
N LYS A 248 -8.37 -16.61 11.82
CA LYS A 248 -8.34 -15.16 11.98
C LYS A 248 -8.33 -14.47 10.62
N ASN A 249 -9.20 -13.49 10.43
CA ASN A 249 -9.09 -12.53 9.33
C ASN A 249 -8.35 -11.29 9.84
N SER A 250 -7.11 -11.09 9.40
CA SER A 250 -6.29 -9.92 9.77
C SER A 250 -6.45 -8.72 8.82
N GLY A 251 -7.28 -8.88 7.79
CA GLY A 251 -7.71 -7.78 6.92
C GLY A 251 -8.92 -7.03 7.48
N SER A 252 -9.22 -5.85 6.94
CA SER A 252 -10.43 -5.09 7.33
C SER A 252 -11.67 -5.47 6.51
N LEU A 253 -11.48 -6.03 5.31
CA LEU A 253 -12.56 -6.51 4.45
C LEU A 253 -12.96 -7.95 4.79
N ALA A 254 -14.21 -8.31 4.50
CA ALA A 254 -14.74 -9.63 4.82
C ALA A 254 -14.27 -10.72 3.84
N ALA A 255 -14.11 -11.94 4.35
CA ALA A 255 -14.03 -13.16 3.53
C ALA A 255 -15.38 -13.89 3.58
N LYS A 256 -15.87 -14.34 2.42
CA LYS A 256 -17.14 -15.05 2.25
C LYS A 256 -16.88 -16.50 1.86
N GLU A 257 -17.88 -17.36 2.12
CA GLU A 257 -17.86 -18.78 1.73
C GLU A 257 -16.58 -19.52 2.15
N VAL A 258 -16.08 -19.21 3.35
CA VAL A 258 -14.80 -19.73 3.85
C VAL A 258 -14.95 -21.20 4.20
N LYS A 259 -14.07 -22.04 3.64
CA LYS A 259 -14.01 -23.49 3.87
C LYS A 259 -12.62 -23.85 4.37
N VAL A 260 -12.53 -24.26 5.64
CA VAL A 260 -11.30 -24.75 6.25
C VAL A 260 -11.30 -26.27 6.19
N SER A 261 -10.35 -26.86 5.48
CA SER A 261 -10.24 -28.30 5.28
C SER A 261 -8.90 -28.81 5.78
N ILE A 262 -8.92 -29.82 6.64
CA ILE A 262 -7.72 -30.59 7.00
C ILE A 262 -7.37 -31.53 5.84
N THR A 263 -6.08 -31.62 5.51
CA THR A 263 -5.56 -32.42 4.40
C THR A 263 -4.33 -33.21 4.85
N GLY A 264 -3.92 -34.21 4.05
CA GLY A 264 -2.73 -35.00 4.34
C GLY A 264 -2.85 -35.95 5.56
N MET A 265 -4.08 -36.31 5.95
CA MET A 265 -4.31 -37.30 7.01
C MET A 265 -3.91 -38.70 6.54
N SER A 266 -3.24 -39.46 7.39
CA SER A 266 -2.77 -40.82 7.10
C SER A 266 -2.66 -41.66 8.37
N GLN A 267 -2.72 -43.00 8.23
CA GLN A 267 -2.52 -43.92 9.36
C GLN A 267 -1.06 -43.92 9.87
N GLU A 268 -0.11 -43.39 9.10
CA GLU A 268 1.30 -43.31 9.48
C GLU A 268 1.59 -42.05 10.31
N THR A 269 0.77 -41.00 10.17
CA THR A 269 0.92 -39.72 10.87
C THR A 269 -0.28 -39.43 11.76
N PHE A 270 -1.28 -38.71 11.26
CA PHE A 270 -2.48 -38.32 11.99
C PHE A 270 -3.74 -38.76 11.26
N THR A 271 -4.71 -39.26 12.03
CA THR A 271 -6.07 -39.57 11.55
C THR A 271 -7.11 -38.74 12.28
N LEU A 272 -8.22 -38.43 11.62
CA LEU A 272 -9.40 -37.87 12.30
C LEU A 272 -10.03 -38.94 13.20
N SER A 273 -10.20 -38.60 14.48
CA SER A 273 -10.91 -39.47 15.43
C SER A 273 -12.43 -39.32 15.31
N SER A 274 -12.90 -38.15 14.89
CA SER A 274 -14.31 -37.85 14.68
C SER A 274 -14.50 -36.62 13.76
N GLY A 275 -15.72 -36.43 13.25
CA GLY A 275 -16.09 -35.28 12.41
C GLY A 275 -15.69 -35.39 10.94
N THR A 276 -15.88 -34.30 10.19
CA THR A 276 -15.77 -34.26 8.72
C THR A 276 -14.45 -33.69 8.20
N GLY A 277 -13.51 -33.33 9.07
CA GLY A 277 -12.25 -32.66 8.69
C GLY A 277 -12.41 -31.28 8.04
N ARG A 278 -13.65 -30.79 7.90
CA ARG A 278 -13.99 -29.55 7.22
C ARG A 278 -14.92 -28.69 8.07
N LYS A 279 -14.69 -27.38 8.07
CA LYS A 279 -15.52 -26.36 8.70
C LYS A 279 -15.83 -25.25 7.71
N ASP A 280 -17.11 -24.91 7.62
CA ASP A 280 -17.62 -23.90 6.69
C ASP A 280 -18.12 -22.67 7.46
N PHE A 281 -17.78 -21.49 6.99
CA PHE A 281 -18.25 -20.20 7.50
C PHE A 281 -18.86 -19.41 6.34
N ARG A 282 -20.08 -18.91 6.52
CA ARG A 282 -20.73 -18.07 5.50
C ARG A 282 -19.92 -16.79 5.25
N VAL A 283 -19.42 -16.18 6.32
CA VAL A 283 -18.62 -14.96 6.29
C VAL A 283 -17.73 -14.91 7.54
N ILE A 284 -16.52 -14.37 7.39
CA ILE A 284 -15.63 -13.95 8.47
C ILE A 284 -15.33 -12.48 8.22
N TYR A 285 -15.85 -11.58 9.07
CA TYR A 285 -15.64 -10.15 8.88
C TYR A 285 -14.18 -9.76 9.17
N GLY A 286 -13.80 -8.56 8.74
CA GLY A 286 -12.47 -8.04 9.00
C GLY A 286 -12.15 -7.97 10.50
N ASN A 287 -10.93 -8.31 10.86
CA ASN A 287 -10.43 -8.38 12.23
C ASN A 287 -11.13 -9.39 13.16
N GLU A 288 -12.04 -10.22 12.64
CA GLU A 288 -12.69 -11.27 13.43
C GLU A 288 -11.84 -12.54 13.52
N SER A 289 -12.16 -13.36 14.51
CA SER A 289 -11.50 -14.63 14.78
C SER A 289 -12.53 -15.65 15.29
N TYR A 290 -12.46 -16.88 14.78
CA TYR A 290 -13.38 -17.95 15.17
C TYR A 290 -12.61 -19.19 15.64
N PRO A 291 -12.87 -19.69 16.86
CA PRO A 291 -12.25 -20.91 17.34
C PRO A 291 -12.88 -22.14 16.68
N MET A 292 -12.06 -23.17 16.46
CA MET A 292 -12.44 -24.50 16.01
C MET A 292 -11.54 -25.54 16.67
N THR A 293 -12.04 -26.75 16.84
CA THR A 293 -11.28 -27.85 17.43
C THR A 293 -11.42 -29.09 16.56
N TYR A 294 -10.30 -29.77 16.30
CA TYR A 294 -10.27 -31.07 15.63
C TYR A 294 -9.80 -32.12 16.62
N THR A 295 -10.56 -33.19 16.81
CA THR A 295 -10.13 -34.35 17.60
C THR A 295 -9.42 -35.33 16.68
N LEU A 296 -8.13 -35.52 16.92
CA LEU A 296 -7.23 -36.30 16.09
C LEU A 296 -6.64 -37.46 16.88
N LYS A 297 -6.07 -38.42 16.16
CA LYS A 297 -5.27 -39.50 16.72
C LYS A 297 -3.91 -39.51 16.06
N ALA A 298 -2.86 -39.48 16.88
CA ALA A 298 -1.49 -39.67 16.43
C ALA A 298 -1.22 -41.16 16.20
N SER A 299 -0.50 -41.51 15.15
CA SER A 299 -0.06 -42.88 14.91
C SER A 299 0.84 -43.37 16.04
N SER A 300 0.73 -44.64 16.40
CA SER A 300 1.59 -45.28 17.39
C SER A 300 3.03 -45.50 16.91
N SER A 301 3.29 -45.33 15.61
CA SER A 301 4.64 -45.41 15.02
C SER A 301 5.40 -44.09 15.07
N LEU A 302 4.74 -42.97 15.42
CA LEU A 302 5.40 -41.68 15.51
C LEU A 302 6.43 -41.69 16.63
N LYS A 303 7.65 -41.27 16.28
CA LYS A 303 8.70 -40.97 17.25
C LYS A 303 8.46 -39.58 17.83
N SER A 304 9.17 -39.25 18.89
CA SER A 304 9.19 -37.89 19.40
C SER A 304 9.51 -36.88 18.28
N GLY A 305 8.83 -35.74 18.25
CA GLY A 305 9.08 -34.67 17.26
C GLY A 305 7.83 -33.91 16.86
N SER A 306 7.99 -32.82 16.11
CA SER A 306 6.86 -32.06 15.57
C SER A 306 6.50 -32.52 14.17
N TYR A 307 5.23 -32.78 13.95
CA TYR A 307 4.72 -33.24 12.65
C TYR A 307 3.68 -32.26 12.11
N PRO A 308 3.70 -31.95 10.81
CA PRO A 308 2.79 -30.98 10.23
C PRO A 308 1.39 -31.56 10.02
N ILE A 309 0.38 -30.73 10.25
CA ILE A 309 -0.99 -30.94 9.83
C ILE A 309 -1.30 -29.86 8.81
N SER A 310 -1.64 -30.28 7.59
CA SER A 310 -1.86 -29.37 6.47
C SER A 310 -3.33 -28.96 6.41
N PHE A 311 -3.57 -27.68 6.19
CA PHE A 311 -4.89 -27.10 6.01
C PHE A 311 -4.95 -26.35 4.68
N VAL A 312 -6.12 -26.42 4.07
CA VAL A 312 -6.51 -25.58 2.93
C VAL A 312 -7.67 -24.71 3.38
N VAL A 313 -7.54 -23.40 3.20
CA VAL A 313 -8.61 -22.43 3.42
C VAL A 313 -9.00 -21.85 2.08
N ASP A 314 -10.12 -22.30 1.54
CA ASP A 314 -10.73 -21.70 0.35
C ASP A 314 -11.70 -20.60 0.78
N TYR A 315 -11.74 -19.48 0.06
CA TYR A 315 -12.64 -18.38 0.35
C TYR A 315 -12.95 -17.56 -0.91
N VAL A 316 -13.92 -16.66 -0.79
CA VAL A 316 -14.23 -15.63 -1.78
C VAL A 316 -14.09 -14.28 -1.09
N ASP A 317 -13.26 -13.38 -1.60
CA ASP A 317 -13.12 -12.04 -1.03
C ASP A 317 -14.40 -11.19 -1.23
N GLU A 318 -14.46 -10.03 -0.59
CA GLU A 318 -15.67 -9.21 -0.64
C GLU A 318 -16.03 -8.73 -2.06
N LYS A 319 -15.03 -8.65 -2.96
CA LYS A 319 -15.18 -8.32 -4.39
C LYS A 319 -15.64 -9.49 -5.26
N GLY A 320 -15.71 -10.71 -4.71
CA GLY A 320 -16.10 -11.91 -5.45
C GLY A 320 -14.93 -12.70 -6.02
N THR A 321 -13.69 -12.35 -5.68
CA THR A 321 -12.49 -13.05 -6.16
C THR A 321 -12.24 -14.29 -5.30
N ALA A 322 -12.11 -15.46 -5.91
CA ALA A 322 -11.70 -16.66 -5.19
C ALA A 322 -10.27 -16.53 -4.68
N GLY A 323 -10.03 -17.03 -3.47
CA GLY A 323 -8.71 -17.09 -2.87
C GLY A 323 -8.49 -18.40 -2.13
N LYS A 324 -7.22 -18.74 -1.93
CA LYS A 324 -6.80 -19.95 -1.26
C LYS A 324 -5.62 -19.64 -0.33
N VAL A 325 -5.61 -20.25 0.84
CA VAL A 325 -4.46 -20.26 1.75
C VAL A 325 -4.13 -21.70 2.07
N GLU A 326 -2.91 -22.12 1.80
CA GLU A 326 -2.38 -23.40 2.27
C GLU A 326 -1.48 -23.12 3.47
N GLN A 327 -1.76 -23.76 4.59
CA GLN A 327 -1.00 -23.53 5.82
C GLN A 327 -0.81 -24.83 6.58
N GLN A 328 0.35 -24.98 7.21
CA GLN A 328 0.63 -26.09 8.11
C GLN A 328 0.62 -25.62 9.57
N VAL A 329 0.05 -26.45 10.44
CA VAL A 329 0.20 -26.33 11.90
C VAL A 329 0.99 -27.54 12.36
N TRP A 330 2.11 -27.30 13.02
CA TRP A 330 2.98 -28.35 13.49
C TRP A 330 2.61 -28.75 14.92
N VAL A 331 2.39 -30.04 15.13
CA VAL A 331 2.01 -30.60 16.43
C VAL A 331 3.16 -31.42 16.99
N PRO A 332 3.70 -31.04 18.17
CA PRO A 332 4.62 -31.86 18.93
C PRO A 332 3.98 -33.19 19.34
N VAL A 333 4.67 -34.29 19.05
CA VAL A 333 4.30 -35.65 19.42
C VAL A 333 5.36 -36.19 20.36
N ALA A 334 4.93 -36.72 21.51
CA ALA A 334 5.76 -37.49 22.42
C ALA A 334 5.75 -38.97 21.99
N GLY A 335 6.89 -39.45 21.48
CA GLY A 335 7.07 -40.86 21.15
C GLY A 335 7.32 -41.73 22.39
N LYS A 336 7.41 -43.04 22.19
CA LYS A 336 7.71 -43.99 23.28
C LYS A 336 9.10 -43.80 23.90
N ASP A 337 10.01 -43.16 23.17
CA ASP A 337 11.41 -42.96 23.57
C ASP A 337 11.59 -41.77 24.53
N GLY A 338 10.51 -41.06 24.91
CA GLY A 338 10.51 -40.12 26.02
C GLY A 338 11.41 -38.89 25.81
N GLY A 339 11.02 -38.02 24.88
CA GLY A 339 11.63 -36.70 24.72
C GLY A 339 10.64 -35.74 24.09
N ILE A 340 10.38 -34.60 24.72
CA ILE A 340 9.57 -33.52 24.17
C ILE A 340 10.49 -32.30 24.07
N THR A 341 10.38 -31.57 22.96
CA THR A 341 11.14 -30.37 22.67
C THR A 341 11.04 -29.34 23.79
N MET A 342 12.20 -28.91 24.29
CA MET A 342 12.37 -27.89 25.33
C MET A 342 12.37 -26.45 24.76
N LEU A 343 11.81 -26.27 23.57
CA LEU A 343 11.74 -24.99 22.87
C LEU A 343 10.28 -24.61 22.63
N GLU A 344 10.03 -23.31 22.61
CA GLU A 344 8.74 -22.71 22.26
C GLU A 344 8.98 -21.54 21.31
N ILE A 345 8.16 -21.43 20.25
CA ILE A 345 8.06 -20.20 19.45
C ILE A 345 6.88 -19.41 20.03
N GLU A 346 7.14 -18.49 20.96
CA GLU A 346 6.09 -17.75 21.67
C GLU A 346 5.23 -16.94 20.70
N GLY A 347 5.85 -16.37 19.67
CA GLY A 347 5.15 -15.60 18.65
C GLY A 347 5.98 -15.34 17.41
N ILE A 348 5.28 -15.07 16.31
CA ILE A 348 5.85 -14.62 15.03
C ILE A 348 5.07 -13.37 14.62
N THR A 349 5.77 -12.28 14.36
CA THR A 349 5.20 -10.97 14.05
C THR A 349 5.80 -10.46 12.75
N PRO A 350 5.01 -10.34 11.67
CA PRO A 350 5.48 -9.66 10.47
C PRO A 350 5.36 -8.14 10.66
N SER A 351 6.30 -7.37 10.07
CA SER A 351 6.22 -5.91 10.05
C SER A 351 5.11 -5.38 9.14
N LYS A 352 4.58 -6.25 8.26
CA LYS A 352 3.43 -5.98 7.38
C LYS A 352 2.52 -7.20 7.29
N THR A 353 1.21 -6.97 7.36
CA THR A 353 0.21 -8.01 7.13
C THR A 353 -0.24 -8.10 5.68
N THR A 354 0.03 -7.05 4.89
CA THR A 354 -0.18 -6.97 3.45
C THR A 354 1.12 -6.52 2.79
N VAL A 355 1.53 -7.21 1.74
CA VAL A 355 2.77 -6.97 1.01
C VAL A 355 2.43 -6.82 -0.48
N LYS A 356 2.91 -5.76 -1.13
CA LYS A 356 2.78 -5.61 -2.58
C LYS A 356 3.84 -6.42 -3.31
N SER A 357 3.62 -6.71 -4.58
CA SER A 357 4.60 -7.36 -5.46
C SER A 357 5.95 -6.61 -5.45
N GLY A 358 7.06 -7.32 -5.21
CA GLY A 358 8.41 -6.77 -5.09
C GLY A 358 8.72 -6.03 -3.78
N GLU A 359 7.79 -5.93 -2.84
CA GLU A 359 7.97 -5.19 -1.60
C GLU A 359 8.71 -6.00 -0.54
N SER A 360 9.59 -5.34 0.23
CA SER A 360 10.30 -5.97 1.35
C SER A 360 9.58 -5.74 2.69
N PHE A 361 9.69 -6.73 3.58
CA PHE A 361 9.18 -6.69 4.94
C PHE A 361 10.00 -7.61 5.86
N ASP A 362 9.80 -7.45 7.17
CA ASP A 362 10.50 -8.20 8.21
C ASP A 362 9.54 -9.16 8.91
N VAL A 363 10.06 -10.27 9.41
CA VAL A 363 9.34 -11.27 10.20
C VAL A 363 10.17 -11.57 11.43
N SER A 364 9.69 -11.16 12.59
CA SER A 364 10.35 -11.39 13.88
C SER A 364 9.73 -12.57 14.60
N ALA A 365 10.54 -13.48 15.13
CA ALA A 365 10.12 -14.63 15.92
C ALA A 365 10.78 -14.61 17.30
N LYS A 366 10.02 -15.00 18.32
CA LYS A 366 10.50 -15.13 19.71
C LYS A 366 10.69 -16.60 20.05
N ILE A 367 11.93 -17.01 20.29
CA ILE A 367 12.28 -18.40 20.59
C ILE A 367 12.66 -18.51 22.05
N LYS A 368 11.97 -19.35 22.80
CA LYS A 368 12.17 -19.53 24.24
C LYS A 368 12.60 -20.93 24.57
N ASN A 369 13.54 -21.06 25.50
CA ASN A 369 13.86 -22.32 26.14
C ASN A 369 12.90 -22.54 27.32
N THR A 370 11.99 -23.48 27.17
CA THR A 370 11.02 -23.89 28.20
C THR A 370 11.47 -25.11 29.00
N GLY A 371 12.63 -25.69 28.66
CA GLY A 371 13.21 -26.82 29.37
C GLY A 371 13.81 -26.48 30.72
N ASP A 372 14.27 -27.51 31.41
CA ASP A 372 14.87 -27.40 32.74
C ASP A 372 16.37 -27.11 32.74
N TYR A 373 16.99 -27.05 31.56
CA TYR A 373 18.43 -26.92 31.36
C TYR A 373 18.75 -25.94 30.23
N ASP A 374 19.98 -25.43 30.22
CA ASP A 374 20.51 -24.61 29.13
C ASP A 374 20.63 -25.43 27.83
N ILE A 375 20.34 -24.82 26.68
CA ILE A 375 20.50 -25.45 25.37
C ILE A 375 21.77 -24.90 24.73
N ALA A 376 22.73 -25.79 24.47
CA ALA A 376 24.05 -25.41 23.96
C ALA A 376 23.99 -24.70 22.61
N GLN A 377 23.15 -25.18 21.68
CA GLN A 377 22.99 -24.57 20.37
C GLN A 377 21.62 -24.88 19.76
N ILE A 378 20.98 -23.88 19.17
CA ILE A 378 19.75 -24.03 18.39
C ILE A 378 19.93 -23.48 16.97
N LYS A 379 19.28 -24.12 16.00
CA LYS A 379 19.06 -23.62 14.64
C LYS A 379 17.65 -23.05 14.56
N VAL A 380 17.51 -21.85 14.02
CA VAL A 380 16.22 -21.20 13.76
C VAL A 380 16.17 -20.82 12.30
N SER A 381 15.22 -21.35 11.55
CA SER A 381 15.08 -21.13 10.10
C SER A 381 13.70 -20.59 9.75
N ALA A 382 13.62 -19.90 8.61
CA ALA A 382 12.38 -19.36 8.07
C ALA A 382 12.18 -19.77 6.61
N ASP A 383 10.97 -20.26 6.31
CA ASP A 383 10.52 -20.60 4.97
C ASP A 383 9.33 -19.73 4.58
N GLY A 384 9.52 -18.87 3.58
CA GLY A 384 8.49 -18.02 3.01
C GLY A 384 7.84 -18.58 1.74
N THR A 385 8.02 -19.88 1.47
CA THR A 385 7.60 -20.60 0.26
C THR A 385 8.25 -20.08 -1.02
N ALA A 386 7.80 -20.59 -2.17
CA ALA A 386 8.20 -20.07 -3.47
C ALA A 386 7.76 -18.62 -3.72
N ALA A 387 6.84 -18.06 -2.93
CA ALA A 387 6.32 -16.70 -3.13
C ALA A 387 7.20 -15.59 -2.52
N MET A 388 8.11 -15.91 -1.60
CA MET A 388 8.95 -14.94 -0.90
C MET A 388 10.44 -15.24 -1.10
N LEU A 389 11.21 -14.21 -1.44
CA LEU A 389 12.66 -14.26 -1.54
C LEU A 389 13.29 -13.84 -0.21
N PRO A 390 14.14 -14.65 0.43
CA PRO A 390 14.88 -14.20 1.61
C PRO A 390 15.90 -13.13 1.20
N ILE A 391 15.85 -11.98 1.86
CA ILE A 391 16.85 -10.90 1.73
C ILE A 391 17.91 -11.02 2.83
N SER A 392 17.53 -11.49 4.02
CA SER A 392 18.48 -11.83 5.10
C SER A 392 18.91 -13.29 4.99
N GLN A 393 19.83 -13.72 5.86
CA GLN A 393 19.97 -15.13 6.18
C GLN A 393 18.60 -15.70 6.60
N ASN A 394 18.26 -16.87 6.08
CA ASN A 394 17.03 -17.60 6.41
C ASN A 394 17.27 -18.68 7.48
N LEU A 395 18.50 -18.78 8.01
CA LEU A 395 18.89 -19.66 9.10
C LEU A 395 19.80 -18.91 10.08
N TYR A 396 19.51 -19.02 11.36
CA TYR A 396 20.29 -18.51 12.48
C TYR A 396 20.75 -19.67 13.34
N VAL A 397 22.01 -19.62 13.78
CA VAL A 397 22.54 -20.53 14.79
C VAL A 397 22.76 -19.72 16.05
N ILE A 398 22.08 -20.08 17.14
CA ILE A 398 22.14 -19.38 18.42
C ILE A 398 22.81 -20.31 19.41
N SER A 399 23.93 -19.86 19.97
CA SER A 399 24.63 -20.59 21.02
C SER A 399 24.11 -20.19 22.40
N ASN A 400 24.07 -21.16 23.30
CA ASN A 400 23.80 -21.04 24.72
C ASN A 400 22.49 -20.27 25.03
N LEU A 401 21.36 -20.89 24.71
CA LEU A 401 20.05 -20.41 25.12
C LEU A 401 19.75 -20.92 26.53
N LYS A 402 19.90 -20.06 27.53
CA LYS A 402 19.76 -20.45 28.93
C LYS A 402 18.34 -20.91 29.26
N LYS A 403 18.17 -21.70 30.32
CA LYS A 403 16.86 -22.06 30.88
C LYS A 403 15.98 -20.82 31.03
N GLY A 404 14.78 -20.85 30.45
CA GLY A 404 13.81 -19.75 30.52
C GLY A 404 14.14 -18.54 29.65
N GLU A 405 15.29 -18.50 28.99
CA GLU A 405 15.70 -17.39 28.14
C GLU A 405 14.89 -17.35 26.85
N THR A 406 14.57 -16.13 26.41
CA THR A 406 13.93 -15.85 25.13
C THR A 406 14.88 -15.06 24.23
N ARG A 407 14.96 -15.44 22.96
CA ARG A 407 15.74 -14.76 21.91
C ARG A 407 14.82 -14.31 20.78
N ASP A 408 14.98 -13.06 20.39
CA ASP A 408 14.29 -12.47 19.25
C ASP A 408 15.16 -12.63 18.00
N ILE A 409 14.58 -13.16 16.92
CA ILE A 409 15.24 -13.37 15.62
C ILE A 409 14.40 -12.71 14.55
N THR A 410 15.03 -11.97 13.63
CA THR A 410 14.33 -11.27 12.55
C THR A 410 14.83 -11.71 11.19
N PHE A 411 13.90 -12.15 10.34
CA PHE A 411 14.13 -12.50 8.95
C PHE A 411 13.59 -11.38 8.05
N LYS A 412 14.26 -11.08 6.95
CA LYS A 412 13.79 -10.12 5.94
C LYS A 412 13.44 -10.84 4.66
N PHE A 413 12.26 -10.58 4.12
CA PHE A 413 11.76 -11.16 2.88
C PHE A 413 11.37 -10.07 1.88
N GLN A 414 11.41 -10.40 0.60
CA GLN A 414 10.81 -9.65 -0.50
C GLN A 414 9.79 -10.55 -1.19
N SER A 415 8.59 -10.04 -1.48
CA SER A 415 7.65 -10.80 -2.32
C SER A 415 8.19 -10.92 -3.73
N ARG A 416 7.98 -12.08 -4.37
CA ARG A 416 8.34 -12.23 -5.78
C ARG A 416 7.42 -11.38 -6.66
N PRO A 417 7.95 -10.76 -7.72
CA PRO A 417 7.15 -9.97 -8.64
C PRO A 417 5.98 -10.75 -9.29
N ASP A 418 6.18 -12.05 -9.50
CA ASP A 418 5.29 -12.97 -10.20
C ASP A 418 4.45 -13.87 -9.27
N ALA A 419 4.54 -13.67 -7.95
CA ALA A 419 3.75 -14.47 -7.01
C ALA A 419 2.26 -14.12 -7.10
N GLU A 420 1.43 -15.16 -6.95
CA GLU A 420 -0.03 -15.07 -7.04
C GLU A 420 -0.60 -14.25 -5.87
N ARG A 421 -1.68 -13.51 -6.15
CA ARG A 421 -2.42 -12.78 -5.10
C ARG A 421 -3.05 -13.78 -4.13
N GLY A 422 -2.84 -13.58 -2.83
CA GLY A 422 -3.42 -14.44 -1.80
C GLY A 422 -2.63 -14.46 -0.51
N GLY A 423 -3.08 -15.28 0.44
CA GLY A 423 -2.35 -15.49 1.70
C GLY A 423 -1.15 -16.40 1.47
N VAL A 424 0.03 -15.94 1.88
CA VAL A 424 1.29 -16.67 1.78
C VAL A 424 1.75 -17.05 3.18
N PRO A 425 1.89 -18.37 3.49
CA PRO A 425 2.38 -18.80 4.78
C PRO A 425 3.89 -18.52 4.93
N ILE A 426 4.31 -18.15 6.15
CA ILE A 426 5.73 -18.05 6.52
C ILE A 426 5.93 -18.93 7.74
N THR A 427 6.75 -19.98 7.59
CA THR A 427 7.00 -20.99 8.62
C THR A 427 8.34 -20.72 9.28
N ILE A 428 8.36 -20.57 10.60
CA ILE A 428 9.56 -20.52 11.42
C ILE A 428 9.75 -21.89 12.07
N LYS A 429 10.92 -22.50 11.89
CA LYS A 429 11.31 -23.78 12.50
C LYS A 429 12.51 -23.57 13.42
N ALA A 430 12.45 -24.09 14.64
CA ALA A 430 13.56 -24.09 15.59
C ALA A 430 13.90 -25.51 16.06
N GLU A 431 15.18 -25.85 16.16
CA GLU A 431 15.65 -27.17 16.58
C GLU A 431 16.99 -27.10 17.33
N PRO A 432 17.19 -27.87 18.42
CA PRO A 432 18.51 -28.05 19.03
C PRO A 432 19.45 -28.78 18.07
N VAL A 433 20.72 -28.36 18.01
CA VAL A 433 21.71 -28.97 17.11
C VAL A 433 22.03 -30.41 17.51
N ASP A 434 22.16 -30.66 18.80
CA ASP A 434 22.49 -31.99 19.34
C ASP A 434 21.25 -32.88 19.55
N GLY A 435 20.05 -32.35 19.27
CA GLY A 435 18.77 -32.98 19.62
C GLY A 435 18.20 -33.96 18.59
N GLY A 436 18.90 -34.20 17.46
CA GLY A 436 18.37 -34.93 16.31
C GLY A 436 17.16 -34.23 15.64
N GLU A 437 16.77 -34.66 14.43
CA GLU A 437 15.65 -34.05 13.66
C GLU A 437 14.31 -34.03 14.43
N ASN A 438 14.19 -34.97 15.37
CA ASN A 438 13.03 -35.24 16.21
C ASN A 438 12.86 -34.27 17.39
N SER A 439 13.73 -33.26 17.53
CA SER A 439 13.62 -32.21 18.56
C SER A 439 13.24 -30.83 17.99
N SER A 440 12.65 -30.79 16.80
CA SER A 440 12.25 -29.54 16.15
C SER A 440 10.82 -29.10 16.54
N ILE A 441 10.62 -27.78 16.61
CA ILE A 441 9.32 -27.11 16.68
C ILE A 441 9.15 -26.18 15.49
N ALA A 442 7.92 -25.96 15.04
CA ALA A 442 7.64 -24.98 14.01
C ALA A 442 6.30 -24.27 14.23
N ARG A 443 6.21 -23.01 13.82
CA ARG A 443 4.96 -22.25 13.77
C ARG A 443 4.93 -21.44 12.48
N ALA A 444 3.73 -21.20 11.96
CA ALA A 444 3.53 -20.42 10.75
C ALA A 444 2.58 -19.25 10.99
N ILE A 445 2.80 -18.17 10.25
CA ILE A 445 1.86 -17.05 10.07
C ILE A 445 1.47 -16.97 8.59
N SER A 446 0.51 -16.11 8.25
CA SER A 446 0.19 -15.77 6.85
C SER A 446 0.33 -14.25 6.64
N VAL A 447 0.90 -13.87 5.50
CA VAL A 447 0.87 -12.48 5.00
C VAL A 447 0.08 -12.44 3.70
N PHE A 448 -0.71 -11.39 3.47
CA PHE A 448 -1.45 -11.24 2.23
C PHE A 448 -0.57 -10.59 1.16
N LEU A 449 -0.34 -11.30 0.06
CA LEU A 449 0.29 -10.74 -1.12
C LEU A 449 -0.78 -10.08 -1.99
N ASP A 450 -0.74 -8.75 -2.07
CA ASP A 450 -1.58 -7.95 -2.95
C ASP A 450 -0.88 -7.74 -4.30
N SER A 451 -0.87 -8.81 -5.09
CA SER A 451 -0.32 -8.77 -6.45
C SER A 451 -1.36 -8.21 -7.40
N THR A 452 -0.98 -7.20 -8.18
CA THR A 452 -1.75 -6.73 -9.35
C THR A 452 -1.52 -7.60 -10.58
N ALA A 453 -0.73 -8.67 -10.45
CA ALA A 453 -0.73 -9.75 -11.43
C ALA A 453 -2.09 -10.44 -11.32
N GLU A 454 -3.08 -9.91 -12.03
CA GLU A 454 -4.09 -10.78 -12.65
C GLU A 454 -3.32 -11.95 -13.27
N GLY A 455 -3.88 -13.15 -13.21
CA GLY A 455 -3.27 -14.38 -13.74
C GLY A 455 -3.05 -14.37 -15.26
N SER A 456 -2.50 -13.32 -15.83
CA SER A 456 -1.90 -13.26 -17.15
C SER A 456 -0.67 -14.17 -17.14
N LYS A 457 -0.92 -15.43 -17.44
CA LYS A 457 0.01 -16.27 -18.20
C LYS A 457 0.28 -15.63 -19.57
N GLU A 458 0.91 -14.47 -19.60
CA GLU A 458 1.69 -13.99 -20.73
C GLU A 458 2.86 -13.19 -20.17
N ALA A 459 3.99 -13.89 -20.00
CA ALA A 459 5.29 -13.25 -19.84
C ALA A 459 5.54 -12.37 -21.08
N GLY A 460 5.18 -11.08 -20.95
CA GLY A 460 5.24 -10.12 -22.04
C GLY A 460 6.62 -10.09 -22.70
N LYS A 461 6.64 -10.20 -24.03
CA LYS A 461 7.80 -10.16 -24.94
C LYS A 461 8.70 -8.90 -24.83
N ASN A 462 8.47 -8.01 -23.86
CA ASN A 462 9.08 -6.68 -23.79
C ASN A 462 9.54 -6.26 -22.38
N VAL A 463 9.65 -7.22 -21.45
CA VAL A 463 10.29 -7.04 -20.14
C VAL A 463 11.76 -7.44 -20.25
N PRO A 464 12.72 -6.54 -19.95
CA PRO A 464 14.14 -6.90 -19.94
C PRO A 464 14.43 -8.04 -18.97
N LYS A 465 15.14 -9.08 -19.43
CA LYS A 465 15.59 -10.19 -18.58
C LYS A 465 17.09 -10.13 -18.39
N ILE A 466 17.54 -10.29 -17.16
CA ILE A 466 18.95 -10.53 -16.83
C ILE A 466 19.14 -12.04 -16.72
N ILE A 467 20.16 -12.56 -17.39
CA ILE A 467 20.56 -13.96 -17.29
C ILE A 467 22.02 -14.04 -16.86
N VAL A 468 22.41 -15.17 -16.27
CA VAL A 468 23.84 -15.51 -16.11
C VAL A 468 24.34 -16.00 -17.47
N SER A 469 25.20 -15.23 -18.15
CA SER A 469 25.76 -15.60 -19.46
C SER A 469 26.97 -16.51 -19.34
N SER A 470 27.77 -16.36 -18.28
CA SER A 470 28.89 -17.24 -17.97
C SER A 470 29.19 -17.22 -16.47
N TYR A 471 29.85 -18.27 -15.99
CA TYR A 471 30.38 -18.35 -14.64
C TYR A 471 31.64 -19.23 -14.60
N SER A 472 32.51 -18.97 -13.63
CA SER A 472 33.71 -19.75 -13.37
C SER A 472 34.11 -19.66 -11.90
N SER A 473 34.89 -20.62 -11.42
CA SER A 473 35.51 -20.54 -10.09
C SER A 473 37.02 -20.58 -10.19
N ASP A 474 37.68 -19.87 -9.27
CA ASP A 474 39.12 -19.92 -9.06
C ASP A 474 39.45 -20.26 -7.60
N PRO A 475 40.00 -21.45 -7.30
CA PRO A 475 40.33 -22.52 -8.23
C PRO A 475 39.10 -23.18 -8.86
N THR A 476 39.28 -23.81 -10.03
CA THR A 476 38.20 -24.53 -10.74
C THR A 476 37.68 -25.72 -9.92
N LEU A 477 38.59 -26.37 -9.17
CA LEU A 477 38.22 -27.40 -8.19
C LEU A 477 38.19 -26.77 -6.80
N VAL A 478 36.98 -26.52 -6.30
CA VAL A 478 36.76 -25.98 -4.96
C VAL A 478 36.99 -27.09 -3.92
N LYS A 479 37.92 -26.86 -2.99
CA LYS A 479 38.25 -27.80 -1.92
C LYS A 479 37.56 -27.41 -0.61
N ALA A 480 37.18 -28.41 0.17
CA ALA A 480 36.68 -28.22 1.52
C ALA A 480 37.73 -27.51 2.39
N GLY A 481 37.28 -26.55 3.21
CA GLY A 481 38.14 -25.76 4.09
C GLY A 481 38.96 -24.66 3.40
N GLU A 482 38.84 -24.49 2.09
CA GLU A 482 39.58 -23.48 1.31
C GLU A 482 38.65 -22.36 0.78
N ARG A 483 39.25 -21.20 0.47
CA ARG A 483 38.56 -20.10 -0.21
C ARG A 483 38.62 -20.28 -1.72
N PHE A 484 37.57 -19.85 -2.41
CA PHE A 484 37.54 -19.75 -3.87
C PHE A 484 36.79 -18.49 -4.30
N THR A 485 37.11 -17.96 -5.47
CA THR A 485 36.40 -16.84 -6.08
C THR A 485 35.44 -17.36 -7.12
N LEU A 486 34.15 -17.04 -6.98
CA LEU A 486 33.12 -17.26 -7.99
C LEU A 486 33.03 -16.01 -8.87
N ASN A 487 33.29 -16.15 -10.16
CA ASN A 487 33.12 -15.11 -11.16
C ASN A 487 31.86 -15.41 -11.97
N MET A 488 31.04 -14.39 -12.21
CA MET A 488 29.83 -14.48 -13.01
C MET A 488 29.74 -13.29 -13.96
N GLN A 489 29.15 -13.52 -15.12
CA GLN A 489 28.77 -12.49 -16.05
C GLN A 489 27.25 -12.49 -16.22
N PHE A 490 26.65 -11.31 -16.10
CA PHE A 490 25.23 -11.10 -16.29
C PHE A 490 24.96 -10.40 -17.61
N LEU A 491 24.00 -10.89 -18.39
CA LEU A 491 23.60 -10.34 -19.68
C LEU A 491 22.18 -9.81 -19.62
N ASN A 492 21.99 -8.55 -20.04
CA ASN A 492 20.66 -8.03 -20.36
C ASN A 492 20.24 -8.52 -21.74
N THR A 493 19.24 -9.40 -21.78
CA THR A 493 18.74 -10.00 -23.03
C THR A 493 17.89 -9.07 -23.88
N HIS A 494 17.47 -7.91 -23.37
CA HIS A 494 16.62 -6.98 -24.10
C HIS A 494 17.37 -6.32 -25.27
N ALA A 495 16.68 -6.14 -26.40
CA ALA A 495 17.29 -5.57 -27.60
C ALA A 495 17.52 -4.05 -27.50
N SER A 496 16.66 -3.32 -26.78
CA SER A 496 16.66 -1.84 -26.79
C SER A 496 16.50 -1.13 -25.43
N LYS A 497 16.33 -1.84 -24.31
CA LYS A 497 16.07 -1.23 -22.99
C LYS A 497 17.21 -1.54 -22.01
N THR A 498 17.76 -0.51 -21.37
CA THR A 498 18.70 -0.63 -20.26
C THR A 498 17.95 -1.07 -19.00
N VAL A 499 18.51 -2.00 -18.23
CA VAL A 499 18.04 -2.31 -16.87
C VAL A 499 18.87 -1.49 -15.89
N ARG A 500 18.23 -0.87 -14.90
CA ARG A 500 18.88 0.01 -13.90
C ARG A 500 18.48 -0.42 -12.49
N ASN A 501 19.27 -0.02 -11.50
CA ASN A 501 19.02 -0.25 -10.08
C ASN A 501 18.84 -1.74 -9.73
N ILE A 502 19.70 -2.59 -10.29
CA ILE A 502 19.58 -4.04 -10.13
C ILE A 502 20.14 -4.41 -8.76
N LYS A 503 19.31 -5.03 -7.93
CA LYS A 503 19.72 -5.53 -6.62
C LYS A 503 19.66 -7.05 -6.65
N GLY A 504 20.83 -7.68 -6.71
CA GLY A 504 20.91 -9.13 -6.70
C GLY A 504 21.18 -9.70 -5.31
N SER A 505 20.80 -10.95 -5.11
CA SER A 505 21.27 -11.77 -4.00
C SER A 505 21.72 -13.13 -4.51
N PHE A 506 22.70 -13.72 -3.84
CA PHE A 506 23.07 -15.11 -4.06
C PHE A 506 22.71 -15.95 -2.84
N VAL A 507 22.16 -17.14 -3.09
CA VAL A 507 21.74 -18.10 -2.07
C VAL A 507 22.33 -19.46 -2.42
N VAL A 508 23.05 -20.05 -1.48
CA VAL A 508 23.54 -21.42 -1.59
C VAL A 508 22.49 -22.32 -0.98
N THR A 509 21.93 -23.21 -1.80
CA THR A 509 20.73 -23.96 -1.44
C THR A 509 21.03 -25.17 -0.55
N GLU A 510 22.29 -25.61 -0.54
CA GLU A 510 22.71 -26.75 0.27
C GLU A 510 23.47 -26.32 1.54
N ALA A 511 23.09 -26.94 2.65
CA ALA A 511 23.72 -26.78 3.95
C ALA A 511 24.35 -28.10 4.41
N SER A 512 25.41 -28.05 5.23
CA SER A 512 25.83 -29.21 6.01
C SER A 512 25.08 -29.30 7.32
N ASN A 513 25.09 -30.51 7.88
CA ASN A 513 24.42 -30.79 9.15
C ASN A 513 25.07 -30.05 10.33
N GLU A 514 26.29 -29.52 10.19
CA GLU A 514 27.08 -28.96 11.29
C GLU A 514 27.28 -27.45 11.19
N THR A 515 27.50 -26.88 10.00
CA THR A 515 28.02 -25.50 9.84
C THR A 515 27.13 -24.53 9.04
N GLY A 516 25.98 -24.99 8.52
CA GLY A 516 25.08 -24.14 7.73
C GLY A 516 25.42 -24.16 6.24
N SER A 517 25.35 -23.03 5.55
CA SER A 517 25.62 -22.92 4.10
C SER A 517 26.99 -23.48 3.72
N VAL A 518 27.04 -24.38 2.73
CA VAL A 518 28.30 -25.02 2.28
C VAL A 518 29.34 -24.00 1.80
N PHE A 519 28.88 -22.90 1.20
CA PHE A 519 29.73 -21.78 0.82
C PHE A 519 29.27 -20.51 1.54
N SER A 520 30.21 -19.79 2.14
CA SER A 520 29.94 -18.55 2.87
C SER A 520 30.76 -17.39 2.30
N PRO A 521 30.17 -16.21 2.05
CA PRO A 521 30.91 -15.05 1.57
C PRO A 521 31.97 -14.61 2.58
N VAL A 522 33.17 -14.33 2.09
CA VAL A 522 34.29 -13.81 2.87
C VAL A 522 34.24 -12.29 2.80
N GLU A 523 34.18 -11.63 3.97
CA GLU A 523 34.28 -10.17 4.11
C GLU A 523 33.27 -9.37 3.26
N SER A 524 32.14 -9.99 2.92
CA SER A 524 31.14 -9.43 2.00
C SER A 524 29.72 -9.91 2.33
N SER A 525 28.72 -9.15 1.84
CA SER A 525 27.30 -9.53 1.93
C SER A 525 26.93 -10.54 0.85
N ASN A 526 25.81 -11.22 1.03
CA ASN A 526 25.16 -12.02 -0.01
C ASN A 526 24.32 -11.21 -1.00
N THR A 527 24.27 -9.90 -0.83
CA THR A 527 23.59 -8.96 -1.73
C THR A 527 24.59 -8.12 -2.51
N PHE A 528 24.27 -7.80 -3.75
CA PHE A 528 25.06 -6.93 -4.60
C PHE A 528 24.17 -5.95 -5.36
N PHE A 529 24.77 -4.86 -5.81
CA PHE A 529 24.10 -3.82 -6.57
C PHE A 529 24.81 -3.59 -7.90
N ILE A 530 24.04 -3.51 -8.99
CA ILE A 530 24.51 -3.13 -10.31
C ILE A 530 23.70 -1.91 -10.75
N ASP A 531 24.38 -0.79 -10.98
CA ASP A 531 23.75 0.47 -11.35
C ASP A 531 22.96 0.35 -12.65
N SER A 532 23.56 -0.20 -13.70
CA SER A 532 22.85 -0.51 -14.94
C SER A 532 23.52 -1.56 -15.82
N ILE A 533 22.72 -2.22 -16.66
CA ILE A 533 23.19 -3.08 -17.76
C ILE A 533 22.47 -2.66 -19.05
N ASN A 534 23.24 -2.14 -20.01
CA ASN A 534 22.75 -1.67 -21.31
C ASN A 534 22.05 -2.79 -22.11
N PRO A 535 21.24 -2.47 -23.13
CA PRO A 535 20.60 -3.47 -23.98
C PRO A 535 21.67 -4.35 -24.63
N LYS A 536 21.52 -5.68 -24.56
CA LYS A 536 22.54 -6.65 -24.98
C LYS A 536 23.92 -6.50 -24.31
N GLY A 537 24.03 -5.66 -23.29
CA GLY A 537 25.25 -5.43 -22.52
C GLY A 537 25.45 -6.48 -21.44
N THR A 538 26.69 -6.58 -20.97
CA THR A 538 27.10 -7.50 -19.91
C THR A 538 27.69 -6.75 -18.71
N CYS A 539 27.59 -7.34 -17.52
CA CYS A 539 28.25 -6.88 -16.32
C CYS A 539 28.92 -8.07 -15.63
N GLU A 540 30.17 -7.90 -15.20
CA GLU A 540 30.91 -8.91 -14.46
C GLU A 540 30.79 -8.66 -12.96
N TRP A 541 30.61 -9.74 -12.21
CA TRP A 541 30.54 -9.72 -10.76
C TRP A 541 31.33 -10.90 -10.21
N SER A 542 32.12 -10.65 -9.18
CA SER A 542 32.91 -11.67 -8.51
C SER A 542 32.69 -11.63 -7.00
N LEU A 543 32.78 -12.81 -6.39
CA LEU A 543 32.63 -12.99 -4.96
C LEU A 543 33.56 -14.07 -4.44
N THR A 544 34.28 -13.76 -3.37
CA THR A 544 35.10 -14.74 -2.66
C THR A 544 34.27 -15.46 -1.60
N LEU A 545 34.26 -16.78 -1.70
CA LEU A 545 33.53 -17.70 -0.83
C LEU A 545 34.51 -18.59 -0.06
N TYR A 546 34.13 -18.98 1.14
CA TYR A 546 34.79 -20.01 1.95
C TYR A 546 33.97 -21.29 1.90
N THR A 547 34.62 -22.41 1.63
CA THR A 547 34.01 -23.73 1.68
C THR A 547 34.20 -24.34 3.05
N ILE A 548 33.12 -24.83 3.65
CA ILE A 548 33.20 -25.49 4.97
C ILE A 548 34.11 -26.73 4.93
N PRO A 549 34.82 -27.07 6.03
CA PRO A 549 35.76 -28.19 6.05
C PRO A 549 35.13 -29.57 5.82
N ASP A 550 33.83 -29.73 6.11
CA ASP A 550 33.05 -30.96 6.00
C ASP A 550 32.28 -31.08 4.68
N ALA A 551 32.55 -30.20 3.70
CA ALA A 551 31.91 -30.25 2.39
C ALA A 551 32.20 -31.57 1.67
N LYS A 552 31.14 -32.27 1.25
CA LYS A 552 31.23 -33.53 0.50
C LYS A 552 31.67 -33.26 -0.95
N SER A 553 32.44 -34.18 -1.52
CA SER A 553 32.82 -34.10 -2.94
C SER A 553 31.61 -34.39 -3.84
N LYS A 554 30.94 -33.33 -4.30
CA LYS A 554 29.82 -33.37 -5.25
C LYS A 554 29.58 -31.99 -5.89
N THR A 555 28.61 -31.91 -6.79
CA THR A 555 28.12 -30.64 -7.34
C THR A 555 27.20 -29.95 -6.35
N TYR A 556 27.37 -28.63 -6.21
CA TYR A 556 26.56 -27.76 -5.36
C TYR A 556 25.83 -26.72 -6.22
N THR A 557 24.57 -26.46 -5.89
CA THR A 557 23.75 -25.46 -6.58
C THR A 557 23.85 -24.11 -5.87
N VAL A 558 24.23 -23.08 -6.63
CA VAL A 558 24.18 -21.68 -6.22
C VAL A 558 23.08 -20.98 -7.02
N THR A 559 22.16 -20.34 -6.32
CA THR A 559 21.04 -19.60 -6.92
C THR A 559 21.32 -18.11 -6.86
N VAL A 560 21.17 -17.40 -7.99
CA VAL A 560 21.22 -15.93 -8.06
C VAL A 560 19.82 -15.40 -8.32
N SER A 561 19.39 -14.42 -7.54
CA SER A 561 18.12 -13.71 -7.68
C SER A 561 18.38 -12.23 -7.97
N PHE A 562 17.51 -11.58 -8.75
CA PHE A 562 17.61 -10.17 -9.17
C PHE A 562 16.34 -9.39 -8.86
#